data_AF-A0A8H5WX95-F1
#
_entry.id   AF-A0A8H5WX95-F1
#
_cell.length_a   1.000
_cell.length_b   1.000
_cell.length_c   1.000
_cell.angle_alpha   90.00
_cell.angle_beta   90.00
_cell.angle_gamma   90.00
#
_symmetry.space_group_name_H-M   'P 1'
#
loop_
_entity.id
_entity.type
_entity.pdbx_description
1 polymer ?
#
loop_
_entity_poly.entity_id
_entity_poly.type
_entity_poly.pdbx_seq_one_letter_code
_entity_poly.pdbx_strand_id
1 'polypeptide(L)'
;MATSSSDTSHSLQPQVSGASTADVDPSIPIRGPEHISYEVGPWAQKTILTFDGGGIRGYASLLVLKRIMIQIRELEQKHKEYRAHHSSYYRWMGVPDDAALEGGPDPERVDRYLPCHYFDYVAGTSTGGLSSIMLGRLRMSVDQALDTYKSFGNAVFGKPRQFHELSYSYWPRAKYSCRQTREAYKEIIFNALQLEKECDPSEVETEQLKYREDRTRTIAISWAINKKTGVDKEFIWRSYANDFRPKENDPTRCIPSNAGPAHRNAIWEVARATTAAPGYFEAIKLMGMKFIDGGVVANNPSLIALREIHNLHDQIPALFVSIGTGLKEPSDARKNTNGANKKANSGSRMFKKTVTTDDVSHKQWLNKYREIGKHLKNRIIDCEGSNGTAGWRDWCRAIGMKEHLYRLNVEGDLHTVSLDEWRPLNTGEVTLSFIEAETEKYLAERLVINKINAIAEKAVEIRRERAATEHWERFAVDVTYTCPTCEMKKYDSRAQLREHLQQATEHRGNRVTGERKLEETLNNARTFSVNRSEERRG
;
A
#
# COMPACT_ATOMS: atom_id res chain seq x y z
N MET A 1 -1.98 -58.91 46.52
CA MET A 1 -0.98 -57.94 46.02
C MET A 1 -1.44 -57.57 44.61
N ALA A 2 -2.11 -56.41 44.46
CA ALA A 2 -1.54 -55.16 43.91
C ALA A 2 -1.14 -55.35 42.43
N THR A 3 -1.59 -54.60 41.43
CA THR A 3 -2.28 -53.28 41.34
C THR A 3 -2.76 -53.10 39.89
N SER A 4 -3.88 -52.41 39.73
CA SER A 4 -4.35 -51.82 38.47
C SER A 4 -3.50 -50.61 38.07
N SER A 5 -3.25 -50.42 36.77
CA SER A 5 -2.91 -49.10 36.22
C SER A 5 -3.52 -48.93 34.83
N SER A 6 -4.59 -48.15 34.79
CA SER A 6 -5.19 -47.53 33.62
C SER A 6 -4.33 -46.35 33.18
N ASP A 7 -3.92 -46.32 31.91
CA ASP A 7 -3.42 -45.10 31.26
C ASP A 7 -4.34 -44.73 30.10
N THR A 8 -5.19 -43.74 30.36
CA THR A 8 -6.06 -43.07 29.39
C THR A 8 -5.28 -41.93 28.73
N SER A 9 -4.73 -42.18 27.53
CA SER A 9 -4.26 -41.10 26.66
C SER A 9 -5.45 -40.49 25.91
N HIS A 10 -6.07 -39.45 26.47
CA HIS A 10 -7.02 -38.62 25.74
C HIS A 10 -6.27 -37.73 24.74
N SER A 11 -6.12 -38.19 23.49
CA SER A 11 -5.84 -37.30 22.37
C SER A 11 -7.13 -36.54 22.04
N LEU A 12 -7.18 -35.26 22.38
CA LEU A 12 -8.20 -34.34 21.89
C LEU A 12 -7.96 -34.11 20.39
N GLN A 13 -8.55 -34.97 19.55
CA GLN A 13 -8.74 -34.65 18.13
C GLN A 13 -9.77 -33.51 18.04
N PRO A 14 -9.49 -32.42 17.31
CA PRO A 14 -10.54 -31.45 16.97
C PRO A 14 -11.57 -32.17 16.11
N GLN A 15 -12.83 -32.22 16.56
CA GLN A 15 -13.91 -32.74 15.75
C GLN A 15 -14.10 -31.85 14.52
N VAL A 16 -13.78 -32.42 13.36
CA VAL A 16 -14.11 -31.86 12.04
C VAL A 16 -15.60 -32.09 11.83
N SER A 17 -16.41 -31.04 11.93
CA SER A 17 -17.77 -31.07 11.38
C SER A 17 -17.71 -30.67 9.91
N GLY A 18 -17.74 -31.66 9.03
CA GLY A 18 -18.05 -31.51 7.60
C GLY A 18 -19.51 -31.10 7.40
N ALA A 19 -19.87 -29.91 7.87
CA ALA A 19 -21.20 -29.34 7.64
C ALA A 19 -21.23 -28.73 6.24
N SER A 20 -22.24 -29.11 5.46
CA SER A 20 -22.59 -28.37 4.25
C SER A 20 -22.79 -26.89 4.62
N THR A 21 -22.36 -25.98 3.76
CA THR A 21 -22.34 -24.53 3.99
C THR A 21 -23.71 -23.89 4.31
N ALA A 22 -24.80 -24.67 4.31
CA ALA A 22 -26.16 -24.21 4.51
C ALA A 22 -26.64 -24.14 5.98
N ASP A 23 -25.92 -24.71 6.96
CA ASP A 23 -26.40 -24.84 8.36
C ASP A 23 -25.54 -24.10 9.41
N VAL A 24 -24.62 -23.22 9.00
CA VAL A 24 -23.75 -22.50 9.95
C VAL A 24 -24.47 -21.28 10.52
N ASP A 25 -24.64 -21.22 11.85
CA ASP A 25 -25.20 -20.06 12.55
C ASP A 25 -24.38 -18.80 12.23
N PRO A 26 -24.99 -17.78 11.59
CA PRO A 26 -24.30 -16.59 11.14
C PRO A 26 -23.77 -15.71 12.28
N SER A 27 -24.22 -15.95 13.52
CA SER A 27 -23.74 -15.28 14.73
C SER A 27 -22.45 -15.88 15.29
N ILE A 28 -21.97 -16.98 14.71
CA ILE A 28 -20.77 -17.68 15.16
C ILE A 28 -19.68 -17.58 14.07
N PRO A 29 -18.49 -17.04 14.38
CA PRO A 29 -17.38 -17.02 13.42
C PRO A 29 -16.87 -18.44 13.14
N ILE A 30 -16.50 -18.71 11.88
CA ILE A 30 -15.92 -19.98 11.46
C ILE A 30 -14.58 -20.21 12.18
N ARG A 31 -14.38 -21.44 12.64
CA ARG A 31 -13.22 -21.89 13.43
C ARG A 31 -12.57 -23.07 12.73
N GLY A 32 -11.26 -23.19 12.84
CA GLY A 32 -10.49 -24.32 12.28
C GLY A 32 -9.11 -23.86 11.80
N PRO A 33 -8.05 -24.66 12.00
CA PRO A 33 -6.71 -24.34 11.52
C PRO A 33 -6.69 -23.94 10.05
N GLU A 34 -7.45 -24.64 9.20
CA GLU A 34 -7.61 -24.38 7.77
C GLU A 34 -8.23 -23.01 7.47
N HIS A 35 -9.12 -22.49 8.30
CA HIS A 35 -9.80 -21.21 8.09
C HIS A 35 -8.98 -20.00 8.55
N ILE A 36 -8.00 -20.21 9.43
CA ILE A 36 -7.07 -19.18 9.91
C ILE A 36 -5.66 -19.36 9.34
N SER A 37 -5.43 -20.43 8.56
CA SER A 37 -4.12 -20.77 8.01
C SER A 37 -3.73 -19.87 6.84
N TYR A 38 -2.48 -19.42 6.84
CA TYR A 38 -1.84 -18.76 5.71
C TYR A 38 -1.35 -19.74 4.63
N GLU A 39 -1.63 -21.04 4.77
CA GLU A 39 -1.22 -22.08 3.82
C GLU A 39 -2.41 -22.64 3.02
N VAL A 40 -3.56 -22.90 3.66
CA VAL A 40 -4.68 -23.66 3.04
C VAL A 40 -6.05 -22.94 3.17
N GLY A 41 -6.08 -21.71 3.71
CA GLY A 41 -7.32 -20.97 3.98
C GLY A 41 -7.62 -19.77 3.08
N PRO A 42 -8.69 -19.01 3.37
CA PRO A 42 -9.01 -17.74 2.68
C PRO A 42 -7.93 -16.65 2.88
N TRP A 43 -7.03 -16.87 3.84
CA TRP A 43 -5.87 -16.04 4.13
C TRP A 43 -4.60 -16.49 3.41
N ALA A 44 -4.60 -17.65 2.76
CA ALA A 44 -3.41 -18.21 2.12
C ALA A 44 -2.98 -17.37 0.92
N GLN A 45 -3.82 -17.35 -0.12
CA GLN A 45 -3.54 -16.57 -1.32
C GLN A 45 -3.66 -15.08 -1.04
N LYS A 46 -2.72 -14.31 -1.60
CA LYS A 46 -2.60 -12.87 -1.34
C LYS A 46 -3.27 -12.04 -2.42
N THR A 47 -3.85 -10.91 -2.03
CA THR A 47 -4.35 -9.87 -2.93
C THR A 47 -3.36 -8.70 -2.97
N ILE A 48 -3.03 -8.23 -4.18
CA ILE A 48 -1.93 -7.27 -4.39
C ILE A 48 -2.44 -6.08 -5.20
N LEU A 49 -2.17 -4.88 -4.70
CA LEU A 49 -2.39 -3.62 -5.37
C LEU A 49 -1.06 -2.89 -5.57
N THR A 50 -0.80 -2.42 -6.77
CA THR A 50 0.43 -1.69 -7.11
C THR A 50 0.15 -0.37 -7.82
N PHE A 51 0.94 0.65 -7.49
CA PHE A 51 0.84 1.99 -8.07
C PHE A 51 2.15 2.42 -8.72
N ASP A 52 2.06 2.85 -9.98
CA ASP A 52 3.19 3.45 -10.67
C ASP A 52 3.57 4.81 -10.08
N GLY A 53 4.81 5.21 -10.28
CA GLY A 53 5.22 6.60 -10.07
C GLY A 53 4.73 7.51 -11.19
N GLY A 54 4.48 8.78 -10.88
CA GLY A 54 4.01 9.71 -11.91
C GLY A 54 3.80 11.15 -11.50
N GLY A 55 4.30 11.58 -10.34
CA GLY A 55 4.08 12.94 -9.85
C GLY A 55 2.57 13.19 -9.69
N ILE A 56 2.07 14.38 -10.06
CA ILE A 56 0.65 14.72 -9.93
C ILE A 56 -0.30 13.76 -10.67
N ARG A 57 0.16 13.10 -11.73
CA ARG A 57 -0.63 12.09 -12.47
C ARG A 57 -1.05 10.89 -11.60
N GLY A 58 -0.39 10.67 -10.45
CA GLY A 58 -0.82 9.69 -9.45
C GLY A 58 -2.23 9.93 -8.90
N TYR A 59 -2.77 11.16 -9.04
CA TYR A 59 -4.17 11.46 -8.74
C TYR A 59 -5.13 10.63 -9.62
N ALA A 60 -4.81 10.44 -10.91
CA ALA A 60 -5.57 9.56 -11.80
C ALA A 60 -5.63 8.12 -11.28
N SER A 61 -4.52 7.60 -10.74
CA SER A 61 -4.47 6.25 -10.19
C SER A 61 -5.39 6.08 -8.97
N LEU A 62 -5.52 7.13 -8.14
CA LEU A 62 -6.45 7.13 -7.02
C LEU A 62 -7.91 7.25 -7.47
N LEU A 63 -8.20 7.99 -8.55
CA LEU A 63 -9.54 8.04 -9.16
C LEU A 63 -9.94 6.66 -9.73
N VAL A 64 -9.02 5.97 -10.40
CA VAL A 64 -9.24 4.58 -10.86
C VAL A 64 -9.54 3.66 -9.67
N LEU A 65 -8.77 3.77 -8.58
CA LEU A 65 -9.07 3.03 -7.35
C LEU A 65 -10.43 3.43 -6.77
N LYS A 66 -10.80 4.71 -6.78
CA LYS A 66 -12.11 5.19 -6.30
C LYS A 66 -13.24 4.49 -7.03
N ARG A 67 -13.14 4.34 -8.36
CA ARG A 67 -14.15 3.61 -9.13
C ARG A 67 -14.26 2.14 -8.74
N ILE A 68 -13.12 1.48 -8.45
CA ILE A 68 -13.11 0.10 -7.91
C ILE A 68 -13.80 0.05 -6.54
N MET A 69 -13.50 0.99 -5.64
CA MET A 69 -14.09 1.04 -4.30
C MET A 69 -15.58 1.35 -4.32
N ILE A 70 -16.06 2.17 -5.27
CA ILE A 70 -17.50 2.37 -5.51
C ILE A 70 -18.17 1.06 -5.91
N GLN A 71 -17.56 0.31 -6.83
CA GLN A 71 -18.10 -0.99 -7.25
C GLN A 71 -18.12 -2.01 -6.10
N ILE A 72 -17.07 -2.01 -5.27
CA ILE A 72 -17.01 -2.82 -4.05
C ILE A 72 -18.16 -2.46 -3.10
N ARG A 73 -18.38 -1.17 -2.81
CA ARG A 73 -19.52 -0.72 -1.97
C ARG A 73 -20.84 -1.26 -2.51
N GLU A 74 -21.08 -1.12 -3.81
CA GLU A 74 -22.33 -1.60 -4.41
C GLU A 74 -22.52 -3.11 -4.23
N LEU A 75 -21.48 -3.91 -4.47
CA LEU A 75 -21.53 -5.36 -4.27
C LEU A 75 -21.75 -5.75 -2.80
N GLU A 76 -21.17 -4.99 -1.88
CA GLU A 76 -21.31 -5.17 -0.44
C GLU A 76 -22.71 -4.85 0.08
N GLN A 77 -23.39 -3.88 -0.54
CA GLN A 77 -24.75 -3.49 -0.19
C GLN A 77 -25.82 -4.36 -0.88
N LYS A 78 -25.53 -4.89 -2.08
CA LYS A 78 -26.50 -5.66 -2.90
C LYS A 78 -26.67 -7.12 -2.48
N HIS A 79 -25.83 -7.65 -1.59
CA HIS A 79 -25.85 -9.07 -1.27
C HIS A 79 -27.09 -9.49 -0.45
N LYS A 80 -27.66 -10.64 -0.79
CA LYS A 80 -28.99 -11.07 -0.31
C LYS A 80 -28.98 -11.56 1.13
N GLU A 81 -27.92 -12.24 1.55
CA GLU A 81 -27.85 -12.91 2.86
C GLU A 81 -27.11 -12.10 3.94
N TYR A 82 -26.36 -11.08 3.52
CA TYR A 82 -25.51 -10.26 4.37
C TYR A 82 -25.21 -8.96 3.65
N ARG A 83 -25.27 -7.82 4.34
CA ARG A 83 -24.94 -6.50 3.79
C ARG A 83 -23.87 -5.85 4.65
N ALA A 84 -22.72 -5.54 4.05
CA ALA A 84 -21.71 -4.75 4.73
C ALA A 84 -21.97 -3.27 4.46
N HIS A 85 -22.15 -2.47 5.51
CA HIS A 85 -22.22 -1.01 5.41
C HIS A 85 -20.85 -0.34 5.64
N HIS A 86 -19.94 -1.06 6.30
CA HIS A 86 -18.54 -0.70 6.51
C HIS A 86 -17.64 -1.89 6.20
N SER A 87 -16.41 -1.60 5.77
CA SER A 87 -15.40 -2.63 5.49
C SER A 87 -14.89 -3.38 6.72
N SER A 88 -15.22 -2.94 7.93
CA SER A 88 -15.00 -3.72 9.16
C SER A 88 -16.24 -4.38 9.70
N TYR A 89 -17.39 -4.21 9.04
CA TYR A 89 -18.58 -4.96 9.39
C TYR A 89 -18.42 -6.42 8.95
N TYR A 90 -19.05 -7.34 9.67
CA TYR A 90 -19.06 -8.78 9.38
C TYR A 90 -20.30 -9.43 9.98
N ARG A 91 -20.62 -10.64 9.52
CA ARG A 91 -21.93 -11.27 9.70
C ARG A 91 -22.35 -11.45 11.16
N TRP A 92 -21.43 -11.79 12.07
CA TRP A 92 -21.75 -11.96 13.48
C TRP A 92 -21.87 -10.66 14.29
N MET A 93 -21.75 -9.48 13.68
CA MET A 93 -22.12 -8.21 14.32
C MET A 93 -23.64 -7.96 14.32
N GLY A 94 -24.43 -8.82 13.65
CA GLY A 94 -25.88 -8.68 13.54
C GLY A 94 -26.32 -8.27 12.13
N VAL A 95 -27.52 -7.70 12.01
CA VAL A 95 -28.00 -7.03 10.79
C VAL A 95 -27.92 -5.53 11.04
N PRO A 96 -27.37 -4.72 10.13
CA PRO A 96 -27.27 -3.29 10.34
C PRO A 96 -28.63 -2.63 10.12
N ASP A 97 -28.94 -1.59 10.90
CA ASP A 97 -30.15 -0.80 10.71
C ASP A 97 -30.16 -0.11 9.34
N ASP A 98 -31.33 0.06 8.75
CA ASP A 98 -31.47 0.71 7.43
C ASP A 98 -30.94 2.15 7.43
N ALA A 99 -31.03 2.86 8.57
CA ALA A 99 -30.42 4.19 8.75
C ALA A 99 -28.89 4.17 8.65
N ALA A 100 -28.24 3.05 9.01
CA ALA A 100 -26.79 2.90 8.84
C ALA A 100 -26.40 2.67 7.37
N LEU A 101 -27.36 2.32 6.50
CA LEU A 101 -27.18 2.14 5.06
C LEU A 101 -27.45 3.42 4.25
N GLU A 102 -28.12 4.42 4.83
CA GLU A 102 -28.39 5.69 4.17
C GLU A 102 -27.09 6.48 3.92
N GLY A 103 -26.91 6.90 2.67
CA GLY A 103 -25.72 7.60 2.19
C GLY A 103 -25.57 9.00 2.78
N GLY A 104 -24.33 9.44 2.94
CA GLY A 104 -24.03 10.84 3.22
C GLY A 104 -24.40 11.75 2.03
N PRO A 105 -24.18 13.08 2.14
CA PRO A 105 -24.56 14.05 1.10
C PRO A 105 -23.84 13.85 -0.24
N ASP A 106 -22.72 13.10 -0.27
CA ASP A 106 -22.00 12.73 -1.48
C ASP A 106 -22.24 11.23 -1.81
N PRO A 107 -22.99 10.91 -2.88
CA PRO A 107 -23.31 9.53 -3.26
C PRO A 107 -22.10 8.77 -3.81
N GLU A 108 -20.99 9.43 -4.16
CA GLU A 108 -19.77 8.78 -4.65
C GLU A 108 -18.72 8.55 -3.56
N ARG A 109 -18.92 9.10 -2.35
CA ARG A 109 -18.00 8.89 -1.23
C ARG A 109 -18.08 7.46 -0.71
N VAL A 110 -16.91 6.87 -0.46
CA VAL A 110 -16.70 5.48 -0.09
C VAL A 110 -15.79 5.33 1.13
N ASP A 111 -15.74 6.35 2.01
CA ASP A 111 -14.90 6.38 3.21
C ASP A 111 -15.01 5.14 4.12
N ARG A 112 -16.19 4.52 4.14
CA ARG A 112 -16.46 3.33 4.95
C ARG A 112 -15.78 2.07 4.42
N TYR A 113 -15.24 2.10 3.21
CA TYR A 113 -14.61 0.97 2.55
C TYR A 113 -13.12 1.26 2.38
N LEU A 114 -12.29 0.61 3.21
CA LEU A 114 -10.85 0.84 3.22
C LEU A 114 -10.14 -0.14 2.27
N PRO A 115 -9.28 0.32 1.35
CA PRO A 115 -8.55 -0.57 0.44
C PRO A 115 -7.70 -1.63 1.16
N CYS A 116 -7.16 -1.30 2.34
CA CYS A 116 -6.41 -2.25 3.17
C CYS A 116 -7.22 -3.49 3.60
N HIS A 117 -8.56 -3.44 3.58
CA HIS A 117 -9.39 -4.60 3.88
C HIS A 117 -9.59 -5.56 2.68
N TYR A 118 -9.22 -5.13 1.48
CA TYR A 118 -9.38 -5.89 0.24
C TYR A 118 -8.04 -6.32 -0.36
N PHE A 119 -6.98 -5.57 -0.05
CA PHE A 119 -5.62 -5.82 -0.55
C PHE A 119 -4.65 -6.12 0.60
N ASP A 120 -4.02 -7.30 0.57
CA ASP A 120 -3.00 -7.72 1.54
C ASP A 120 -1.71 -6.93 1.37
N TYR A 121 -1.35 -6.63 0.12
CA TYR A 121 -0.17 -5.87 -0.23
C TYR A 121 -0.55 -4.61 -1.00
N VAL A 122 0.03 -3.49 -0.58
CA VAL A 122 -0.01 -2.25 -1.36
C VAL A 122 1.44 -1.82 -1.62
N ALA A 123 1.81 -1.78 -2.89
CA ALA A 123 3.16 -1.41 -3.31
C ALA A 123 3.16 -0.16 -4.20
N GLY A 124 4.22 0.63 -4.14
CA GLY A 124 4.29 1.85 -4.93
C GLY A 124 5.70 2.39 -5.14
N THR A 125 5.86 3.09 -6.27
CA THR A 125 7.07 3.88 -6.57
C THR A 125 6.74 5.36 -6.63
N SER A 126 7.64 6.24 -6.19
CA SER A 126 7.43 7.69 -6.23
C SER A 126 6.12 8.09 -5.53
N THR A 127 5.28 8.89 -6.17
CA THR A 127 3.96 9.23 -5.68
C THR A 127 3.03 8.02 -5.53
N GLY A 128 3.20 6.95 -6.31
CA GLY A 128 2.54 5.67 -6.05
C GLY A 128 3.00 5.04 -4.72
N GLY A 129 4.26 5.26 -4.34
CA GLY A 129 4.81 4.90 -3.02
C GLY A 129 4.13 5.68 -1.89
N LEU A 130 3.87 6.98 -2.08
CA LEU A 130 3.05 7.76 -1.16
C LEU A 130 1.63 7.21 -1.08
N SER A 131 0.99 6.87 -2.21
CA SER A 131 -0.32 6.22 -2.21
C SER A 131 -0.31 4.89 -1.45
N SER A 132 0.74 4.08 -1.59
CA SER A 132 0.87 2.82 -0.84
C SER A 132 0.94 3.04 0.67
N ILE A 133 1.62 4.10 1.11
CA ILE A 133 1.70 4.49 2.52
C ILE A 133 0.34 4.95 3.03
N MET A 134 -0.35 5.84 2.29
CA MET A 134 -1.67 6.35 2.68
C MET A 134 -2.70 5.22 2.83
N LEU A 135 -2.80 4.36 1.81
CA LEU A 135 -3.85 3.34 1.73
C LEU A 135 -3.54 2.09 2.55
N GLY A 136 -2.27 1.70 2.63
CA GLY A 136 -1.82 0.51 3.35
C GLY A 136 -1.46 0.81 4.80
N ARG A 137 -0.39 1.58 5.02
CA ARG A 137 0.19 1.81 6.35
C ARG A 137 -0.62 2.77 7.22
N LEU A 138 -1.19 3.81 6.63
CA LEU A 138 -2.04 4.81 7.31
C LEU A 138 -3.53 4.51 7.17
N ARG A 139 -3.88 3.44 6.44
CA ARG A 139 -5.24 2.88 6.31
C ARG A 139 -6.31 3.91 5.91
N MET A 140 -5.93 4.91 5.15
CA MET A 140 -6.85 5.89 4.61
C MET A 140 -7.84 5.25 3.64
N SER A 141 -9.05 5.79 3.61
CA SER A 141 -9.96 5.58 2.48
C SER A 141 -9.38 6.18 1.21
N VAL A 142 -9.90 5.79 0.05
CA VAL A 142 -9.48 6.38 -1.22
C VAL A 142 -9.87 7.86 -1.34
N ASP A 143 -11.01 8.28 -0.76
CA ASP A 143 -11.41 9.68 -0.72
C ASP A 143 -10.49 10.51 0.17
N GLN A 144 -10.15 10.00 1.37
CA GLN A 144 -9.14 10.63 2.23
C GLN A 144 -7.79 10.76 1.51
N ALA A 145 -7.38 9.72 0.77
CA ALA A 145 -6.15 9.77 -0.02
C ALA A 145 -6.21 10.82 -1.14
N LEU A 146 -7.35 10.97 -1.84
CA LEU A 146 -7.56 12.02 -2.87
C LEU A 146 -7.50 13.43 -2.26
N ASP A 147 -8.22 13.67 -1.15
CA ASP A 147 -8.22 14.94 -0.42
C ASP A 147 -6.81 15.30 0.07
N THR A 148 -6.11 14.29 0.58
CA THR A 148 -4.71 14.41 1.02
C THR A 148 -3.78 14.73 -0.14
N TYR A 149 -3.97 14.10 -1.30
CA TYR A 149 -3.18 14.35 -2.50
C TYR A 149 -3.33 15.79 -2.98
N LYS A 150 -4.56 16.32 -2.98
CA LYS A 150 -4.85 17.71 -3.33
C LYS A 150 -4.19 18.69 -2.35
N SER A 151 -4.28 18.41 -1.05
CA SER A 151 -3.63 19.20 0.00
C SER A 151 -2.10 19.20 -0.15
N PHE A 152 -1.52 18.03 -0.42
CA PHE A 152 -0.09 17.87 -0.69
C PHE A 152 0.35 18.66 -1.94
N GLY A 153 -0.43 18.60 -3.03
CA GLY A 153 -0.16 19.37 -4.25
C GLY A 153 -0.11 20.87 -4.00
N ASN A 154 -1.06 21.41 -3.22
CA ASN A 154 -1.07 22.82 -2.81
C ASN A 154 0.13 23.20 -1.93
N ALA A 155 0.51 22.33 -1.00
CA ALA A 155 1.62 22.58 -0.09
C ALA A 155 3.00 22.52 -0.79
N VAL A 156 3.13 21.66 -1.80
CA VAL A 156 4.40 21.35 -2.47
C VAL A 156 4.46 21.92 -3.88
N PHE A 157 3.65 21.42 -4.81
CA PHE A 157 3.71 21.80 -6.23
C PHE A 157 3.28 23.25 -6.47
N GLY A 158 2.37 23.78 -5.63
CA GLY A 158 1.95 25.17 -5.64
C GLY A 158 3.00 26.19 -5.16
N LYS A 159 4.11 25.74 -4.57
CA LYS A 159 5.15 26.61 -3.98
C LYS A 159 6.56 26.33 -4.57
N PRO A 160 6.75 26.38 -5.90
CA PRO A 160 8.05 26.16 -6.51
C PRO A 160 9.02 27.30 -6.16
N ARG A 161 10.32 26.98 -6.01
CA ARG A 161 11.37 28.00 -5.84
C ARG A 161 11.60 28.75 -7.16
N GLN A 162 11.54 30.08 -7.11
CA GLN A 162 11.91 30.92 -8.24
C GLN A 162 13.44 30.84 -8.49
N PHE A 163 13.85 30.90 -9.76
CA PHE A 163 15.25 30.91 -10.20
C PHE A 163 16.13 29.75 -9.68
N HIS A 164 15.55 28.58 -9.38
CA HIS A 164 16.28 27.43 -8.82
C HIS A 164 17.43 26.91 -9.73
N GLU A 165 17.29 27.09 -11.05
CA GLU A 165 18.31 26.76 -12.06
C GLU A 165 19.39 27.85 -12.25
N LEU A 166 19.12 29.08 -11.78
CA LEU A 166 19.92 30.30 -12.02
C LEU A 166 20.59 30.83 -10.75
N SER A 167 20.83 29.98 -9.74
CA SER A 167 21.38 30.43 -8.46
C SER A 167 22.70 31.21 -8.66
N TYR A 168 22.82 32.37 -8.01
CA TYR A 168 23.90 33.37 -8.13
C TYR A 168 25.33 32.83 -7.90
N SER A 169 25.45 31.58 -7.44
CA SER A 169 26.70 30.90 -7.11
C SER A 169 26.82 29.51 -7.78
N TYR A 170 26.37 29.36 -9.03
CA TYR A 170 26.59 28.15 -9.88
C TYR A 170 26.13 26.81 -9.26
N TRP A 171 25.34 26.81 -8.19
CA TRP A 171 24.86 25.61 -7.50
C TRP A 171 23.36 25.40 -7.77
N PRO A 172 22.98 24.44 -8.63
CA PRO A 172 21.58 24.15 -8.89
C PRO A 172 20.92 23.67 -7.59
N ARG A 173 19.80 24.28 -7.22
CA ARG A 173 18.99 23.89 -6.06
C ARG A 173 17.79 23.09 -6.57
N ALA A 174 17.28 22.16 -5.77
CA ALA A 174 16.05 21.45 -6.10
C ALA A 174 14.89 22.44 -6.26
N LYS A 175 13.97 22.14 -7.19
CA LYS A 175 12.80 23.01 -7.47
C LYS A 175 11.94 23.25 -6.23
N TYR A 176 11.80 22.24 -5.37
CA TYR A 176 10.96 22.30 -4.16
C TYR A 176 11.79 22.30 -2.88
N SER A 177 11.26 22.95 -1.84
CA SER A 177 11.94 23.10 -0.56
C SER A 177 11.87 21.82 0.28
N CYS A 178 13.01 21.23 0.62
CA CYS A 178 13.10 20.09 1.53
C CYS A 178 12.33 20.30 2.85
N ARG A 179 12.34 21.53 3.39
CA ARG A 179 11.60 21.85 4.62
C ARG A 179 10.09 21.75 4.42
N GLN A 180 9.57 22.37 3.36
CA GLN A 180 8.12 22.37 3.10
C GLN A 180 7.62 20.97 2.75
N THR A 181 8.37 20.22 1.93
CA THR A 181 8.02 18.84 1.59
C THR A 181 8.05 17.92 2.81
N ARG A 182 9.00 18.09 3.73
CA ARG A 182 9.03 17.35 5.01
C ARG A 182 7.79 17.64 5.84
N GLU A 183 7.43 18.90 6.03
CA GLU A 183 6.25 19.26 6.83
C GLU A 183 4.97 18.77 6.17
N ALA A 184 4.86 18.83 4.84
CA ALA A 184 3.71 18.27 4.13
C ALA A 184 3.57 16.75 4.38
N TYR A 185 4.65 15.97 4.36
CA TYR A 185 4.56 14.53 4.70
C TYR A 185 4.15 14.28 6.14
N LYS A 186 4.65 15.08 7.08
CA LYS A 186 4.27 14.96 8.48
C LYS A 186 2.79 15.28 8.70
N GLU A 187 2.27 16.30 8.03
CA GLU A 187 0.86 16.69 8.13
C GLU A 187 -0.06 15.55 7.67
N ILE A 188 0.30 14.83 6.59
CA ILE A 188 -0.42 13.63 6.14
C ILE A 188 -0.49 12.57 7.26
N ILE A 189 0.66 12.27 7.86
CA ILE A 189 0.76 11.24 8.92
C ILE A 189 0.03 11.70 10.17
N PHE A 190 0.18 12.96 10.57
CA PHE A 190 -0.50 13.54 11.72
C PHE A 190 -2.02 13.40 11.58
N ASN A 191 -2.57 13.83 10.44
CA ASN A 191 -4.01 13.76 10.20
C ASN A 191 -4.51 12.32 10.20
N ALA A 192 -3.74 11.37 9.66
CA ALA A 192 -4.08 9.96 9.72
C ALA A 192 -4.08 9.41 11.15
N LEU A 193 -3.01 9.66 11.91
CA LEU A 193 -2.88 9.19 13.28
C LEU A 193 -3.95 9.80 14.19
N GLN A 194 -4.26 11.09 14.00
CA GLN A 194 -5.27 11.80 14.78
C GLN A 194 -6.68 11.22 14.60
N LEU A 195 -6.96 10.56 13.46
CA LEU A 195 -8.21 9.83 13.22
C LEU A 195 -8.24 8.47 13.93
N GLU A 196 -7.08 7.85 14.17
CA GLU A 196 -6.98 6.55 14.86
C GLU A 196 -6.84 6.71 16.37
N LYS A 197 -6.11 7.73 16.84
CA LYS A 197 -5.84 7.99 18.26
C LYS A 197 -5.55 9.46 18.48
N GLU A 198 -5.76 9.94 19.70
CA GLU A 198 -5.21 11.23 20.09
C GLU A 198 -3.68 11.17 20.00
N CYS A 199 -3.10 12.06 19.20
CA CYS A 199 -1.69 12.01 18.81
C CYS A 199 -1.06 13.40 18.99
N ASP A 200 0.10 13.45 19.63
CA ASP A 200 0.90 14.68 19.66
C ASP A 200 1.68 14.84 18.34
N PRO A 201 1.87 16.07 17.82
CA PRO A 201 2.67 16.30 16.61
C PRO A 201 4.09 15.72 16.66
N SER A 202 4.69 15.56 17.85
CA SER A 202 6.01 14.96 18.02
C SER A 202 6.05 13.46 17.73
N GLU A 203 4.93 12.73 17.90
CA GLU A 203 4.87 11.29 17.62
C GLU A 203 5.13 10.99 16.13
N VAL A 204 4.71 11.90 15.25
CA VAL A 204 4.88 11.80 13.79
C VAL A 204 6.36 11.69 13.38
N GLU A 205 7.26 12.29 14.15
CA GLU A 205 8.71 12.22 13.88
C GLU A 205 9.25 10.79 14.06
N THR A 206 8.59 9.99 14.89
CA THR A 206 9.02 8.65 15.29
C THR A 206 8.11 7.53 14.80
N GLU A 207 6.95 7.86 14.21
CA GLU A 207 6.00 6.88 13.70
C GLU A 207 6.63 6.02 12.61
N GLN A 208 6.80 4.73 12.91
CA GLN A 208 7.61 3.82 12.11
C GLN A 208 6.82 3.24 10.92
N LEU A 209 7.50 3.00 9.80
CA LEU A 209 6.92 2.23 8.69
C LEU A 209 6.56 0.81 9.11
N LYS A 210 7.37 0.18 9.98
CA LYS A 210 7.08 -1.12 10.57
C LYS A 210 5.65 -1.14 11.10
N TYR A 211 4.95 -2.21 10.75
CA TYR A 211 3.59 -2.44 11.21
C TYR A 211 3.43 -3.87 11.73
N ARG A 212 2.23 -4.20 12.22
CA ARG A 212 1.90 -5.56 12.65
C ARG A 212 1.93 -6.51 11.45
N GLU A 213 2.32 -7.76 11.65
CA GLU A 213 2.63 -8.69 10.54
C GLU A 213 1.42 -9.31 9.86
N ASP A 214 0.33 -9.42 10.61
CA ASP A 214 -1.03 -9.86 10.26
C ASP A 214 -1.86 -8.72 9.67
N ARG A 215 -1.22 -7.71 9.09
CA ARG A 215 -1.82 -6.46 8.66
C ARG A 215 -1.46 -6.19 7.21
N THR A 216 -2.15 -5.24 6.58
CA THR A 216 -1.81 -4.85 5.20
C THR A 216 -0.35 -4.44 5.10
N ARG A 217 0.36 -5.12 4.22
CA ARG A 217 1.79 -5.00 4.02
C ARG A 217 2.07 -3.92 2.99
N THR A 218 2.86 -2.93 3.38
CA THR A 218 3.16 -1.76 2.56
C THR A 218 4.58 -1.85 2.02
N ILE A 219 4.74 -1.57 0.72
CA ILE A 219 6.01 -1.58 0.02
C ILE A 219 6.22 -0.24 -0.69
N ALA A 220 7.36 0.41 -0.48
CA ALA A 220 7.77 1.58 -1.26
C ALA A 220 9.15 1.36 -1.88
N ILE A 221 9.35 1.81 -3.12
CA ILE A 221 10.60 1.59 -3.87
C ILE A 221 11.44 2.86 -3.92
N SER A 222 12.75 2.74 -3.69
CA SER A 222 13.71 3.83 -3.86
C SER A 222 14.98 3.34 -4.54
N TRP A 223 15.79 4.26 -5.08
CA TRP A 223 17.14 3.95 -5.52
C TRP A 223 18.14 4.36 -4.45
N ALA A 224 18.91 3.40 -3.95
CA ALA A 224 19.96 3.60 -2.96
C ALA A 224 21.32 3.76 -3.63
N ILE A 225 22.02 4.84 -3.27
CA ILE A 225 23.36 5.18 -3.73
C ILE A 225 24.31 5.05 -2.54
N ASN A 226 25.20 4.06 -2.59
CA ASN A 226 26.23 3.89 -1.58
C ASN A 226 27.56 4.45 -2.07
N LYS A 227 27.97 5.59 -1.50
CA LYS A 227 29.22 6.27 -1.86
C LYS A 227 30.48 5.47 -1.51
N LYS A 228 30.42 4.62 -0.49
CA LYS A 228 31.59 3.87 -0.02
C LYS A 228 31.89 2.67 -0.90
N THR A 229 30.85 1.96 -1.34
CA THR A 229 30.98 0.76 -2.17
C THR A 229 30.90 1.06 -3.66
N GLY A 230 30.39 2.23 -4.05
CA GLY A 230 30.15 2.58 -5.46
C GLY A 230 28.99 1.79 -6.09
N VAL A 231 28.30 0.95 -5.31
CA VAL A 231 27.16 0.15 -5.74
C VAL A 231 25.90 0.95 -5.54
N ASP A 232 25.19 1.18 -6.64
CA ASP A 232 23.86 1.75 -6.66
C ASP A 232 22.87 0.61 -6.94
N LYS A 233 21.83 0.48 -6.10
CA LYS A 233 20.83 -0.59 -6.26
C LYS A 233 19.43 -0.15 -5.85
N GLU A 234 18.45 -0.89 -6.33
CA GLU A 234 17.07 -0.73 -5.88
C GLU A 234 16.93 -1.11 -4.41
N PHE A 235 16.09 -0.38 -3.70
CA PHE A 235 15.86 -0.55 -2.28
C PHE A 235 14.36 -0.60 -2.01
N ILE A 236 13.93 -1.66 -1.36
CA ILE A 236 12.54 -1.95 -1.07
C ILE A 236 12.31 -1.64 0.42
N TRP A 237 11.55 -0.57 0.68
CA TRP A 237 11.05 -0.26 2.02
C TRP A 237 9.86 -1.15 2.34
N ARG A 238 9.82 -1.74 3.53
CA ARG A 238 8.80 -2.72 3.93
C ARG A 238 8.28 -2.46 5.33
N SER A 239 6.96 -2.55 5.51
CA SER A 239 6.33 -2.52 6.84
C SER A 239 6.42 -3.86 7.59
N TYR A 240 6.92 -4.92 6.94
CA TYR A 240 6.96 -6.30 7.43
C TYR A 240 8.37 -6.88 7.25
N ALA A 241 8.66 -7.98 7.95
CA ALA A 241 9.92 -8.70 7.84
C ALA A 241 9.94 -9.60 6.60
N ASN A 242 11.08 -9.66 5.91
CA ASN A 242 11.37 -10.61 4.86
C ASN A 242 12.57 -11.48 5.26
N ASP A 243 12.27 -12.62 5.86
CA ASP A 243 13.26 -13.63 6.25
C ASP A 243 13.54 -14.59 5.10
N PHE A 244 13.99 -14.04 3.96
CA PHE A 244 14.32 -14.83 2.80
C PHE A 244 15.42 -15.86 3.13
N ARG A 245 15.06 -17.14 3.03
CA ARG A 245 15.99 -18.25 3.06
C ARG A 245 16.02 -18.89 1.67
N PRO A 246 17.18 -18.95 1.00
CA PRO A 246 17.28 -19.65 -0.27
C PRO A 246 16.95 -21.14 -0.03
N LYS A 247 15.90 -21.65 -0.69
CA LYS A 247 15.70 -23.10 -0.85
C LYS A 247 16.59 -23.56 -2.00
N GLU A 248 17.28 -24.69 -1.86
CA GLU A 248 18.09 -25.25 -2.95
C GLU A 248 17.20 -25.60 -4.16
N ASN A 249 17.63 -25.20 -5.36
CA ASN A 249 17.09 -25.60 -6.67
C ASN A 249 15.74 -25.04 -7.15
N ASP A 250 15.25 -23.92 -6.62
CA ASP A 250 14.05 -23.25 -7.18
C ASP A 250 14.42 -22.08 -8.13
N PRO A 251 14.28 -22.23 -9.46
CA PRO A 251 14.64 -21.19 -10.42
C PRO A 251 13.65 -20.01 -10.45
N THR A 252 12.47 -20.10 -9.81
CA THR A 252 11.49 -19.01 -9.79
C THR A 252 11.77 -17.99 -8.68
N ARG A 253 12.55 -18.39 -7.65
CA ARG A 253 12.91 -17.53 -6.52
C ARG A 253 14.08 -16.62 -6.86
N CYS A 254 13.82 -15.32 -6.79
CA CYS A 254 14.83 -14.28 -7.04
C CYS A 254 15.44 -13.82 -5.72
N ILE A 255 16.76 -13.55 -5.68
CA ILE A 255 17.39 -12.97 -4.50
C ILE A 255 16.79 -11.57 -4.26
N PRO A 256 16.14 -11.30 -3.10
CA PRO A 256 15.56 -9.99 -2.83
C PRO A 256 16.65 -8.91 -2.70
N SER A 257 16.35 -7.69 -3.15
CA SER A 257 17.33 -6.60 -3.23
C SER A 257 17.90 -6.19 -1.87
N ASN A 258 17.10 -6.32 -0.80
CA ASN A 258 17.45 -5.99 0.58
C ASN A 258 16.52 -6.71 1.58
N ALA A 259 16.52 -8.05 1.58
CA ALA A 259 15.80 -8.85 2.59
C ALA A 259 16.28 -8.53 4.02
N GLY A 260 15.42 -8.78 5.02
CA GLY A 260 15.70 -8.50 6.42
C GLY A 260 14.47 -8.05 7.21
N PRO A 261 14.68 -7.51 8.43
CA PRO A 261 13.58 -7.10 9.30
C PRO A 261 12.78 -5.93 8.71
N ALA A 262 11.56 -5.76 9.22
CA ALA A 262 10.72 -4.61 8.90
C ALA A 262 11.45 -3.29 9.18
N HIS A 263 11.28 -2.31 8.28
CA HIS A 263 11.99 -1.04 8.37
C HIS A 263 11.37 -0.17 9.46
N ARG A 264 12.20 0.27 10.42
CA ARG A 264 11.80 1.12 11.55
C ARG A 264 11.95 2.62 11.29
N ASN A 265 12.32 3.00 10.06
CA ASN A 265 12.40 4.40 9.65
C ASN A 265 11.04 5.08 9.78
N ALA A 266 11.06 6.38 10.05
CA ALA A 266 9.83 7.14 10.17
C ALA A 266 9.11 7.18 8.82
N ILE A 267 7.78 7.14 8.83
CA ILE A 267 6.98 7.08 7.60
C ILE A 267 7.31 8.27 6.68
N TRP A 268 7.52 9.47 7.24
CA TRP A 268 7.84 10.67 6.45
C TRP A 268 9.23 10.58 5.76
N GLU A 269 10.19 9.88 6.37
CA GLU A 269 11.52 9.66 5.78
C GLU A 269 11.40 8.75 4.56
N VAL A 270 10.61 7.69 4.67
CA VAL A 270 10.35 6.72 3.60
C VAL A 270 9.57 7.38 2.47
N ALA A 271 8.51 8.12 2.79
CA ALA A 271 7.72 8.89 1.83
C ALA A 271 8.61 9.86 1.04
N ARG A 272 9.52 10.55 1.72
CA ARG A 272 10.49 11.43 1.05
C ARG A 272 11.54 10.66 0.24
N ALA A 273 11.99 9.50 0.70
CA ALA A 273 12.97 8.69 -0.03
C ALA A 273 12.41 8.21 -1.37
N THR A 274 11.18 7.70 -1.39
CA THR A 274 10.54 7.18 -2.60
C THR A 274 10.19 8.27 -3.61
N THR A 275 9.86 9.50 -3.18
CA THR A 275 9.46 10.62 -4.05
C THR A 275 10.58 11.59 -4.42
N ALA A 276 11.83 11.34 -3.99
CA ALA A 276 12.94 12.28 -4.16
C ALA A 276 13.46 12.35 -5.62
N ALA A 277 12.63 12.83 -6.54
CA ALA A 277 12.91 12.89 -7.96
C ALA A 277 14.03 13.91 -8.24
N PRO A 278 15.15 13.50 -8.89
CA PRO A 278 16.26 14.41 -9.17
C PRO A 278 15.83 15.63 -9.98
N GLY A 279 16.31 16.81 -9.58
CA GLY A 279 15.90 18.11 -10.13
C GLY A 279 14.70 18.72 -9.41
N TYR A 280 13.72 17.90 -9.02
CA TYR A 280 12.53 18.35 -8.28
C TYR A 280 12.78 18.43 -6.77
N PHE A 281 13.36 17.36 -6.21
CA PHE A 281 13.54 17.19 -4.77
C PHE A 281 14.97 16.81 -4.41
N GLU A 282 15.39 17.17 -3.19
CA GLU A 282 16.70 16.81 -2.66
C GLU A 282 16.73 15.37 -2.14
N ALA A 283 17.73 14.60 -2.58
CA ALA A 283 18.02 13.27 -2.07
C ALA A 283 18.12 13.24 -0.54
N ILE A 284 17.55 12.21 0.09
CA ILE A 284 17.62 12.01 1.54
C ILE A 284 18.78 11.09 1.89
N LYS A 285 19.42 11.32 3.04
CA LYS A 285 20.47 10.43 3.58
C LYS A 285 19.89 9.64 4.74
N LEU A 286 19.83 8.32 4.61
CA LEU A 286 19.37 7.41 5.66
C LEU A 286 20.33 6.21 5.70
N MET A 287 20.58 5.64 6.88
CA MET A 287 21.39 4.42 7.03
C MET A 287 22.75 4.47 6.31
N GLY A 288 23.40 5.64 6.27
CA GLY A 288 24.68 5.85 5.56
C GLY A 288 24.60 5.86 4.03
N MET A 289 23.41 5.72 3.43
CA MET A 289 23.16 5.75 1.99
C MET A 289 22.40 7.00 1.58
N LYS A 290 22.51 7.37 0.30
CA LYS A 290 21.66 8.41 -0.31
C LYS A 290 20.52 7.75 -1.06
N PHE A 291 19.30 8.23 -0.85
CA PHE A 291 18.11 7.75 -1.52
C PHE A 291 17.56 8.81 -2.48
N ILE A 292 17.20 8.36 -3.67
CA ILE A 292 16.44 9.12 -4.67
C ILE A 292 15.23 8.30 -5.12
N ASP A 293 14.38 8.94 -5.90
CA ASP A 293 13.13 8.38 -6.40
C ASP A 293 13.31 6.98 -7.03
N GLY A 294 12.42 6.05 -6.67
CA GLY A 294 12.42 4.68 -7.19
C GLY A 294 12.09 4.59 -8.68
N GLY A 295 11.48 5.63 -9.27
CA GLY A 295 11.15 5.70 -10.69
C GLY A 295 12.39 5.65 -11.59
N VAL A 296 13.57 5.98 -11.04
CA VAL A 296 14.86 5.80 -11.73
C VAL A 296 15.12 4.35 -12.11
N VAL A 297 14.55 3.41 -11.37
CA VAL A 297 14.78 1.97 -11.48
C VAL A 297 13.57 1.26 -12.03
N ALA A 298 12.43 1.47 -11.37
CA ALA A 298 11.22 0.70 -11.52
C ALA A 298 10.04 1.63 -11.27
N ASN A 299 9.68 2.43 -12.27
CA ASN A 299 8.51 3.31 -12.16
C ASN A 299 7.22 2.50 -11.94
N ASN A 300 7.14 1.31 -12.54
CA ASN A 300 6.13 0.30 -12.26
C ASN A 300 6.69 -0.74 -11.26
N PRO A 301 6.25 -0.77 -9.99
CA PRO A 301 6.78 -1.69 -8.97
C PRO A 301 6.24 -3.13 -9.08
N SER A 302 5.36 -3.41 -10.04
CA SER A 302 4.63 -4.67 -10.17
C SER A 302 5.52 -5.92 -10.13
N LEU A 303 6.58 -5.95 -10.95
CA LEU A 303 7.48 -7.10 -11.03
C LEU A 303 8.22 -7.33 -9.71
N ILE A 304 8.65 -6.24 -9.06
CA ILE A 304 9.34 -6.29 -7.77
C ILE A 304 8.39 -6.83 -6.70
N ALA A 305 7.18 -6.29 -6.62
CA ALA A 305 6.17 -6.72 -5.64
C ALA A 305 5.81 -8.21 -5.82
N LEU A 306 5.59 -8.64 -7.06
CA LEU A 306 5.25 -10.04 -7.37
C LEU A 306 6.36 -11.01 -6.97
N ARG A 307 7.62 -10.71 -7.30
CA ARG A 307 8.78 -11.53 -6.89
C ARG A 307 8.95 -11.57 -5.38
N GLU A 308 8.84 -10.41 -4.73
CA GLU A 308 8.93 -10.28 -3.28
C GLU A 308 7.88 -11.15 -2.58
N ILE A 309 6.63 -11.10 -3.04
CA ILE A 309 5.52 -11.83 -2.42
C ILE A 309 5.62 -13.33 -2.71
N HIS A 310 6.01 -13.72 -3.92
CA HIS A 310 6.23 -15.13 -4.26
C HIS A 310 7.35 -15.75 -3.41
N ASN A 311 8.45 -15.03 -3.21
CA ASN A 311 9.55 -15.47 -2.35
C ASN A 311 9.11 -15.71 -0.90
N LEU A 312 8.13 -14.96 -0.40
CA LEU A 312 7.63 -15.03 0.98
C LEU A 312 6.60 -16.13 1.19
N HIS A 313 5.65 -16.27 0.26
CA HIS A 313 4.48 -17.13 0.47
C HIS A 313 4.55 -18.43 -0.31
N ASP A 314 5.41 -18.54 -1.33
CA ASP A 314 5.46 -19.72 -2.23
C ASP A 314 4.12 -19.97 -2.94
N GLN A 315 3.28 -18.92 -3.07
CA GLN A 315 1.92 -19.01 -3.58
C GLN A 315 1.67 -18.00 -4.68
N ILE A 316 0.74 -18.35 -5.57
CA ILE A 316 0.23 -17.46 -6.60
C ILE A 316 -0.79 -16.51 -5.96
N PRO A 317 -0.72 -15.20 -6.24
CA PRO A 317 -1.72 -14.25 -5.75
C PRO A 317 -3.13 -14.57 -6.27
N ALA A 318 -4.15 -14.44 -5.42
CA ALA A 318 -5.55 -14.61 -5.83
C ALA A 318 -6.05 -13.46 -6.71
N LEU A 319 -5.48 -12.27 -6.52
CA LEU A 319 -5.83 -11.05 -7.25
C LEU A 319 -4.60 -10.15 -7.35
N PHE A 320 -4.28 -9.71 -8.56
CA PHE A 320 -3.23 -8.74 -8.81
C PHE A 320 -3.76 -7.56 -9.63
N VAL A 321 -3.63 -6.35 -9.07
CA VAL A 321 -4.06 -5.10 -9.71
C VAL A 321 -2.89 -4.14 -9.77
N SER A 322 -2.59 -3.65 -10.97
CA SER A 322 -1.58 -2.63 -11.23
C SER A 322 -2.23 -1.40 -11.86
N ILE A 323 -2.07 -0.25 -11.21
CA ILE A 323 -2.64 1.02 -11.64
C ILE A 323 -1.52 1.98 -12.06
N GLY A 324 -1.55 2.41 -13.32
CA GLY A 324 -0.59 3.31 -13.93
C GLY A 324 -0.97 4.79 -13.87
N THR A 325 -0.06 5.65 -14.32
CA THR A 325 -0.16 7.12 -14.29
C THR A 325 -0.18 7.76 -15.68
N GLY A 326 -0.63 7.03 -16.70
CA GLY A 326 -0.73 7.47 -18.09
C GLY A 326 0.13 6.63 -19.04
N LEU A 327 -0.41 6.34 -20.23
CA LEU A 327 0.34 5.72 -21.34
C LEU A 327 0.78 6.76 -22.36
N LYS A 328 2.04 6.67 -22.80
CA LYS A 328 2.52 7.41 -23.97
C LYS A 328 2.38 6.50 -25.19
N GLU A 329 1.59 6.90 -26.18
CA GLU A 329 1.49 6.14 -27.42
C GLU A 329 2.83 6.14 -28.21
N PRO A 330 3.17 5.03 -28.91
CA PRO A 330 4.41 4.93 -29.69
C PRO A 330 4.56 5.99 -30.81
N SER A 331 3.44 6.50 -31.33
CA SER A 331 3.38 7.51 -32.40
C SER A 331 4.01 8.85 -31.99
N ASP A 332 3.84 9.26 -30.73
CA ASP A 332 4.38 10.52 -30.18
C ASP A 332 5.80 10.39 -29.61
N ALA A 333 6.33 9.17 -29.50
CA ALA A 333 7.76 8.96 -29.23
C ALA A 333 8.62 9.32 -30.45
N ARG A 334 8.12 9.11 -31.68
CA ARG A 334 8.84 9.37 -32.94
C ARG A 334 8.91 10.85 -33.33
N LYS A 335 8.00 11.71 -32.85
CA LYS A 335 8.02 13.15 -33.17
C LYS A 335 9.15 13.91 -32.45
N ASN A 336 9.62 13.42 -31.29
CA ASN A 336 10.64 14.11 -30.48
C ASN A 336 12.10 13.81 -30.86
N THR A 337 12.37 12.88 -31.78
CA THR A 337 13.75 12.59 -32.24
C THR A 337 14.23 13.52 -33.35
N ASN A 338 13.33 14.29 -33.99
CA ASN A 338 13.67 15.12 -35.15
C ASN A 338 13.93 16.60 -34.84
N GLY A 339 13.93 17.00 -33.56
CA GLY A 339 14.09 18.41 -33.13
C GLY A 339 15.49 18.83 -32.67
N ALA A 340 16.44 17.90 -32.50
CA ALA A 340 17.75 18.18 -31.92
C ALA A 340 18.86 18.26 -32.98
N ASN A 341 18.79 19.23 -33.89
CA ASN A 341 19.94 19.62 -34.70
C ASN A 341 19.88 21.11 -35.07
N LYS A 342 20.18 21.98 -34.10
CA LYS A 342 20.64 23.34 -34.37
C LYS A 342 22.06 23.51 -33.81
N LYS A 343 23.01 23.58 -34.73
CA LYS A 343 24.43 23.90 -34.50
C LYS A 343 24.54 25.23 -33.74
N ALA A 344 25.26 25.24 -32.63
CA ALA A 344 25.77 26.45 -32.01
C ALA A 344 27.29 26.44 -32.15
N ASN A 345 27.79 27.39 -32.94
CA ASN A 345 29.19 27.69 -33.15
C ASN A 345 29.55 28.83 -32.20
N SER A 346 30.49 28.67 -31.27
CA SER A 346 31.18 29.82 -30.65
C SER A 346 32.48 29.42 -29.97
N GLY A 347 33.52 30.22 -30.22
CA GLY A 347 34.93 29.95 -29.93
C GLY A 347 35.31 29.76 -28.46
N SER A 348 36.33 28.93 -28.30
CA SER A 348 37.07 28.68 -27.07
C SER A 348 37.89 29.89 -26.63
N ARG A 349 37.61 30.43 -25.43
CA ARG A 349 38.60 31.17 -24.62
C ARG A 349 38.85 30.41 -23.33
N MET A 350 40.08 29.94 -23.19
CA MET A 350 40.54 29.05 -22.14
C MET A 350 41.08 29.89 -20.97
N PHE A 351 40.37 29.92 -19.83
CA PHE A 351 40.93 30.40 -18.56
C PHE A 351 41.45 29.19 -17.77
N LYS A 352 42.77 29.12 -17.59
CA LYS A 352 43.43 28.16 -16.69
C LYS A 352 43.16 28.59 -15.24
N LYS A 353 42.51 27.74 -14.45
CA LYS A 353 42.51 27.82 -12.98
C LYS A 353 42.85 26.45 -12.42
N THR A 354 43.79 26.42 -11.48
CA THR A 354 44.35 25.24 -10.84
C THR A 354 43.27 24.45 -10.12
N VAL A 355 43.10 23.19 -10.48
CA VAL A 355 42.10 22.27 -9.94
C VAL A 355 42.72 21.53 -8.75
N THR A 356 42.11 21.67 -7.57
CA THR A 356 42.44 20.81 -6.41
C THR A 356 41.68 19.48 -6.52
N THR A 357 42.20 18.44 -5.88
CA THR A 357 41.71 17.06 -5.97
C THR A 357 40.26 16.87 -5.50
N ASP A 358 39.74 17.76 -4.65
CA ASP A 358 38.35 17.72 -4.18
C ASP A 358 37.33 18.20 -5.24
N ASP A 359 37.74 19.10 -6.13
CA ASP A 359 36.91 19.59 -7.25
C ASP A 359 36.69 18.53 -8.33
N VAL A 360 37.62 17.56 -8.45
CA VAL A 360 37.55 16.50 -9.46
C VAL A 360 36.47 15.46 -9.10
N SER A 361 36.43 15.03 -7.84
CA SER A 361 35.39 14.12 -7.33
C SER A 361 34.00 14.75 -7.40
N HIS A 362 33.90 16.05 -7.10
CA HIS A 362 32.62 16.77 -7.16
C HIS A 362 32.15 17.02 -8.61
N LYS A 363 33.06 17.35 -9.54
CA LYS A 363 32.73 17.45 -10.98
C LYS A 363 32.35 16.09 -11.59
N GLN A 364 33.03 15.01 -11.23
CA GLN A 364 32.65 13.66 -11.64
C GLN A 364 31.27 13.29 -11.09
N TRP A 365 30.97 13.66 -9.85
CA TRP A 365 29.66 13.46 -9.23
C TRP A 365 28.54 14.29 -9.89
N LEU A 366 28.78 15.57 -10.16
CA LEU A 366 27.86 16.44 -10.89
C LEU A 366 27.63 15.95 -12.32
N ASN A 367 28.68 15.50 -13.00
CA ASN A 367 28.58 14.90 -14.34
C ASN A 367 27.80 13.59 -14.31
N LYS A 368 28.03 12.72 -13.31
CA LYS A 368 27.22 11.51 -13.08
C LYS A 368 25.74 11.87 -12.87
N TYR A 369 25.44 12.89 -12.06
CA TYR A 369 24.06 13.35 -11.86
C TYR A 369 23.44 14.01 -13.10
N ARG A 370 24.23 14.72 -13.91
CA ARG A 370 23.77 15.33 -15.16
C ARG A 370 23.49 14.28 -16.23
N GLU A 371 24.34 13.26 -16.34
CA GLU A 371 24.15 12.12 -17.23
C GLU A 371 23.00 11.22 -16.78
N ILE A 372 22.90 10.94 -15.47
CA ILE A 372 21.71 10.32 -14.86
C ILE A 372 20.48 11.14 -15.23
N GLY A 373 20.48 12.46 -14.99
CA GLY A 373 19.38 13.39 -15.29
C GLY A 373 18.91 13.38 -16.75
N LYS A 374 19.84 13.35 -17.73
CA LYS A 374 19.51 13.29 -19.16
C LYS A 374 18.79 12.01 -19.58
N HIS A 375 19.17 10.87 -19.00
CA HIS A 375 18.52 9.58 -19.26
C HIS A 375 17.35 9.29 -18.28
N LEU A 376 17.21 10.08 -17.22
CA LEU A 376 16.25 9.87 -16.12
C LEU A 376 14.81 10.11 -16.51
N LYS A 377 14.55 11.19 -17.27
CA LYS A 377 13.19 11.59 -17.61
C LYS A 377 12.46 10.49 -18.36
N ASN A 378 13.17 9.73 -19.19
CA ASN A 378 12.58 8.59 -19.90
C ASN A 378 12.41 7.36 -19.00
N ARG A 379 13.32 7.10 -18.05
CA ARG A 379 13.23 5.94 -17.14
C ARG A 379 12.17 6.09 -16.04
N ILE A 380 11.99 7.31 -15.51
CA ILE A 380 10.92 7.64 -14.54
C ILE A 380 9.53 7.58 -15.19
N ILE A 381 9.44 7.49 -16.52
CA ILE A 381 8.15 7.49 -17.25
C ILE A 381 7.87 6.14 -17.93
N ASP A 382 8.86 5.25 -18.07
CA ASP A 382 8.67 3.94 -18.70
C ASP A 382 8.03 2.92 -17.74
N CYS A 383 6.76 2.60 -18.00
CA CYS A 383 5.99 1.64 -17.21
C CYS A 383 5.70 0.31 -17.92
N GLU A 384 6.01 0.21 -19.21
CA GLU A 384 5.47 -0.85 -20.08
C GLU A 384 6.54 -1.79 -20.65
N GLY A 385 7.84 -1.43 -20.56
CA GLY A 385 8.96 -2.25 -21.02
C GLY A 385 9.21 -3.55 -20.22
N SER A 386 10.38 -4.17 -20.43
CA SER A 386 10.77 -5.44 -19.80
C SER A 386 10.88 -5.38 -18.27
N ASN A 387 11.07 -4.19 -17.70
CA ASN A 387 11.05 -3.95 -16.26
C ASN A 387 9.68 -3.44 -15.76
N GLY A 388 8.71 -3.31 -16.66
CA GLY A 388 7.34 -2.87 -16.42
C GLY A 388 6.34 -3.96 -16.82
N THR A 389 5.29 -3.58 -17.55
CA THR A 389 4.16 -4.47 -17.90
C THR A 389 4.54 -5.77 -18.60
N ALA A 390 5.43 -5.73 -19.59
CA ALA A 390 5.86 -6.94 -20.26
C ALA A 390 6.55 -7.91 -19.29
N GLY A 391 7.45 -7.39 -18.45
CA GLY A 391 8.23 -8.18 -17.50
C GLY A 391 7.40 -8.92 -16.47
N TRP A 392 6.45 -8.23 -15.83
CA TRP A 392 5.61 -8.92 -14.83
C TRP A 392 4.58 -9.85 -15.47
N ARG A 393 4.08 -9.57 -16.68
CA ARG A 393 3.20 -10.52 -17.38
C ARG A 393 3.95 -11.79 -17.75
N ASP A 394 5.18 -11.68 -18.24
CA ASP A 394 6.03 -12.82 -18.56
C ASP A 394 6.30 -13.67 -17.32
N TRP A 395 6.60 -13.01 -16.19
CA TRP A 395 6.80 -13.68 -14.93
C TRP A 395 5.52 -14.35 -14.41
N CYS A 396 4.36 -13.69 -14.48
CA CYS A 396 3.06 -14.29 -14.14
C CYS A 396 2.76 -15.53 -15.00
N ARG A 397 3.08 -15.50 -16.30
CA ARG A 397 2.97 -16.68 -17.17
C ARG A 397 3.89 -17.81 -16.72
N ALA A 398 5.12 -17.48 -16.31
CA ALA A 398 6.09 -18.47 -15.84
C ALA A 398 5.66 -19.14 -14.53
N ILE A 399 5.02 -18.41 -13.61
CA ILE A 399 4.50 -18.97 -12.35
C ILE A 399 3.08 -19.54 -12.46
N GLY A 400 2.48 -19.55 -13.67
CA GLY A 400 1.15 -20.13 -13.90
C GLY A 400 -0.04 -19.24 -13.54
N MET A 401 0.17 -17.95 -13.24
CA MET A 401 -0.92 -16.99 -12.99
C MET A 401 -1.55 -16.54 -14.32
N LYS A 402 -2.73 -17.05 -14.64
CA LYS A 402 -3.44 -16.78 -15.90
C LYS A 402 -4.64 -15.85 -15.76
N GLU A 403 -5.24 -15.80 -14.57
CA GLU A 403 -6.49 -15.09 -14.30
C GLU A 403 -6.30 -14.06 -13.18
N HIS A 404 -7.30 -13.19 -13.00
CA HIS A 404 -7.32 -12.15 -11.96
C HIS A 404 -6.09 -11.23 -11.94
N LEU A 405 -5.58 -10.92 -13.13
CA LEU A 405 -4.37 -10.18 -13.43
C LEU A 405 -4.74 -8.91 -14.21
N TYR A 406 -4.73 -7.75 -13.56
CA TYR A 406 -5.26 -6.52 -14.15
C TYR A 406 -4.23 -5.40 -14.22
N ARG A 407 -4.07 -4.83 -15.41
CA ARG A 407 -3.40 -3.55 -15.64
C ARG A 407 -4.44 -2.51 -16.02
N LEU A 408 -4.52 -1.46 -15.24
CA LEU A 408 -5.34 -0.28 -15.48
C LEU A 408 -4.39 0.90 -15.66
N ASN A 409 -4.34 1.47 -16.86
CA ASN A 409 -3.49 2.63 -17.11
C ASN A 409 -4.26 3.57 -18.02
N VAL A 410 -4.48 4.81 -17.54
CA VAL A 410 -5.31 5.78 -18.25
C VAL A 410 -4.65 6.11 -19.59
N GLU A 411 -5.38 5.82 -20.67
CA GLU A 411 -4.97 6.11 -22.05
C GLU A 411 -5.30 7.57 -22.41
N GLY A 412 -4.81 8.05 -23.56
CA GLY A 412 -5.05 9.42 -24.03
C GLY A 412 -4.02 10.44 -23.53
N ASP A 413 -4.48 11.66 -23.25
CA ASP A 413 -3.59 12.83 -23.09
C ASP A 413 -3.04 13.00 -21.67
N LEU A 414 -3.37 12.11 -20.73
CA LEU A 414 -2.85 12.18 -19.36
C LEU A 414 -1.31 12.21 -19.31
N HIS A 415 -0.64 11.53 -20.24
CA HIS A 415 0.81 11.49 -20.31
C HIS A 415 1.45 12.85 -20.63
N THR A 416 0.68 13.80 -21.17
CA THR A 416 1.13 15.16 -21.51
C THR A 416 1.29 16.06 -20.28
N VAL A 417 0.58 15.73 -19.19
CA VAL A 417 0.67 16.46 -17.92
C VAL A 417 2.07 16.27 -17.32
N SER A 418 2.73 17.38 -17.01
CA SER A 418 4.05 17.32 -16.36
C SER A 418 3.94 16.79 -14.93
N LEU A 419 4.97 16.10 -14.44
CA LEU A 419 4.98 15.43 -13.12
C LEU A 419 4.68 16.37 -11.95
N ASP A 420 4.96 17.65 -12.09
CA ASP A 420 4.78 18.66 -11.05
C ASP A 420 3.87 19.81 -11.49
N GLU A 421 3.05 19.57 -12.52
CA GLU A 421 2.10 20.56 -12.99
C GLU A 421 1.05 20.87 -11.92
N TRP A 422 0.87 22.16 -11.62
CA TRP A 422 -0.11 22.61 -10.63
C TRP A 422 -0.66 23.97 -11.02
N ARG A 423 -1.79 23.98 -11.73
CA ARG A 423 -2.40 25.21 -12.27
C ARG A 423 -3.85 25.37 -11.80
N PRO A 424 -4.25 26.57 -11.35
CA PRO A 424 -3.38 27.68 -10.91
C PRO A 424 -2.57 27.28 -9.67
N LEU A 425 -1.46 27.97 -9.39
CA LEU A 425 -0.50 27.55 -8.35
C LEU A 425 -1.11 27.43 -6.94
N ASN A 426 -2.21 28.13 -6.66
CA ASN A 426 -2.86 28.13 -5.36
C ASN A 426 -3.90 27.00 -5.17
N THR A 427 -4.48 26.45 -6.25
CA THR A 427 -5.56 25.45 -6.14
C THR A 427 -5.30 24.16 -6.91
N GLY A 428 -4.50 24.20 -7.98
CA GLY A 428 -4.27 23.08 -8.88
C GLY A 428 -5.49 22.67 -9.72
N GLU A 429 -6.59 23.43 -9.62
CA GLU A 429 -7.91 23.03 -10.12
C GLU A 429 -7.93 22.74 -11.62
N VAL A 430 -7.28 23.56 -12.45
CA VAL A 430 -7.21 23.33 -13.91
C VAL A 430 -6.48 22.02 -14.22
N THR A 431 -5.38 21.74 -13.51
CA THR A 431 -4.64 20.50 -13.70
C THR A 431 -5.45 19.29 -13.22
N LEU A 432 -6.10 19.39 -12.05
CA LEU A 432 -6.90 18.30 -11.50
C LEU A 432 -8.13 18.01 -12.37
N SER A 433 -8.87 19.03 -12.80
CA SER A 433 -10.05 18.85 -13.67
C SER A 433 -9.69 18.23 -15.02
N PHE A 434 -8.51 18.54 -15.57
CA PHE A 434 -8.02 17.86 -16.76
C PHE A 434 -7.75 16.37 -16.50
N ILE A 435 -7.06 16.06 -15.40
CA ILE A 435 -6.79 14.67 -14.99
C ILE A 435 -8.10 13.90 -14.77
N GLU A 436 -9.07 14.51 -14.10
CA GLU A 436 -10.41 13.94 -13.86
C GLU A 436 -11.11 13.66 -15.19
N ALA A 437 -11.15 14.64 -16.10
CA ALA A 437 -11.81 14.46 -17.41
C ALA A 437 -11.18 13.34 -18.25
N GLU A 438 -9.86 13.24 -18.31
CA GLU A 438 -9.18 12.14 -19.02
C GLU A 438 -9.41 10.79 -18.33
N THR A 439 -9.41 10.76 -17.00
CA THR A 439 -9.66 9.53 -16.24
C THR A 439 -11.10 9.05 -16.42
N GLU A 440 -12.09 9.94 -16.41
CA GLU A 440 -13.50 9.57 -16.62
C GLU A 440 -13.75 9.01 -18.01
N LYS A 441 -13.10 9.56 -19.05
CA LYS A 441 -13.16 8.98 -20.41
C LYS A 441 -12.68 7.53 -20.42
N TYR A 442 -11.53 7.26 -19.79
CA TYR A 442 -10.98 5.92 -19.67
C TYR A 442 -11.89 4.99 -18.85
N LEU A 443 -12.45 5.47 -17.73
CA LEU A 443 -13.36 4.70 -16.88
C LEU A 443 -14.70 4.38 -17.54
N ALA A 444 -15.12 5.17 -18.54
CA ALA A 444 -16.32 4.91 -19.33
C ALA A 444 -16.15 3.78 -20.37
N GLU A 445 -14.93 3.35 -20.66
CA GLU A 445 -14.68 2.28 -21.62
C GLU A 445 -15.23 0.93 -21.13
N ARG A 446 -15.98 0.24 -21.99
CA ARG A 446 -16.61 -1.06 -21.65
C ARG A 446 -15.61 -2.10 -21.16
N LEU A 447 -14.41 -2.15 -21.75
CA LEU A 447 -13.35 -3.08 -21.34
C LEU A 447 -12.84 -2.75 -19.94
N VAL A 448 -12.72 -1.47 -19.59
CA VAL A 448 -12.27 -1.00 -18.28
C VAL A 448 -13.34 -1.29 -17.23
N ILE A 449 -14.61 -1.01 -17.52
CA ILE A 449 -15.75 -1.35 -16.65
C ILE A 449 -15.75 -2.85 -16.33
N ASN A 450 -15.59 -3.71 -17.34
CA ASN A 450 -15.54 -5.16 -17.13
C ASN A 450 -14.38 -5.58 -16.21
N LYS A 451 -13.18 -4.98 -16.38
CA LYS A 451 -12.04 -5.24 -15.48
C LYS A 451 -12.36 -4.79 -14.05
N ILE A 452 -12.94 -3.61 -13.87
CA ILE A 452 -13.28 -3.06 -12.55
C ILE A 452 -14.30 -3.96 -11.85
N ASN A 453 -15.32 -4.42 -12.56
CA ASN A 453 -16.32 -5.35 -12.03
C ASN A 453 -15.66 -6.65 -11.56
N ALA A 454 -14.82 -7.27 -12.41
CA ALA A 454 -14.14 -8.52 -12.06
C ALA A 454 -13.14 -8.38 -10.89
N ILE A 455 -12.47 -7.22 -10.78
CA ILE A 455 -11.62 -6.89 -9.63
C ILE A 455 -12.47 -6.80 -8.36
N ALA A 456 -13.55 -6.03 -8.40
CA ALA A 456 -14.41 -5.79 -7.25
C ALA A 456 -15.10 -7.07 -6.76
N GLU A 457 -15.59 -7.90 -7.69
CA GLU A 457 -16.18 -9.21 -7.39
C GLU A 457 -15.19 -10.11 -6.65
N LYS A 458 -13.98 -10.27 -7.19
CA LYS A 458 -12.96 -11.13 -6.56
C LYS A 458 -12.49 -10.58 -5.22
N ALA A 459 -12.34 -9.27 -5.10
CA ALA A 459 -11.96 -8.62 -3.85
C ALA A 459 -13.02 -8.80 -2.75
N VAL A 460 -14.31 -8.65 -3.10
CA VAL A 460 -15.44 -8.82 -2.17
C VAL A 460 -15.62 -10.29 -1.77
N GLU A 461 -15.47 -11.22 -2.72
CA GLU A 461 -15.47 -12.67 -2.45
C GLU A 461 -14.45 -13.02 -1.37
N ILE A 462 -13.17 -12.71 -1.60
CA ILE A 462 -12.07 -13.01 -0.66
C ILE A 462 -12.30 -12.32 0.69
N ARG A 463 -12.71 -11.04 0.67
CA ARG A 463 -12.96 -10.29 1.90
C ARG A 463 -14.10 -10.92 2.71
N ARG A 464 -15.17 -11.40 2.08
CA ARG A 464 -16.29 -12.06 2.78
C ARG A 464 -15.90 -13.39 3.38
N GLU A 465 -15.14 -14.21 2.66
CA GLU A 465 -14.61 -15.47 3.19
C GLU A 465 -13.75 -15.20 4.44
N ARG A 466 -12.86 -14.21 4.36
CA ARG A 466 -12.04 -13.79 5.50
C ARG A 466 -12.88 -13.23 6.64
N ALA A 467 -13.86 -12.39 6.33
CA ALA A 467 -14.80 -11.81 7.28
C ALA A 467 -15.76 -12.83 7.90
N ALA A 468 -15.78 -14.09 7.44
CA ALA A 468 -16.46 -15.20 8.11
C ALA A 468 -15.59 -15.86 9.19
N THR A 469 -14.28 -15.56 9.25
CA THR A 469 -13.31 -16.17 10.16
C THR A 469 -13.02 -15.29 11.37
N GLU A 470 -12.70 -15.90 12.51
CA GLU A 470 -12.35 -15.15 13.73
C GLU A 470 -11.08 -14.27 13.60
N HIS A 471 -10.20 -14.56 12.63
CA HIS A 471 -8.99 -13.77 12.38
C HIS A 471 -9.30 -12.36 11.87
N TRP A 472 -10.48 -12.17 11.26
CA TRP A 472 -10.87 -10.90 10.67
C TRP A 472 -10.95 -9.74 11.67
N GLU A 473 -11.46 -9.97 12.88
CA GLU A 473 -11.59 -8.88 13.89
C GLU A 473 -10.20 -8.28 14.18
N ARG A 474 -9.20 -9.15 14.32
CA ARG A 474 -7.82 -8.73 14.55
C ARG A 474 -7.26 -7.98 13.34
N PHE A 475 -7.44 -8.53 12.14
CA PHE A 475 -6.97 -7.92 10.90
C PHE A 475 -7.63 -6.56 10.60
N ALA A 476 -8.93 -6.41 10.79
CA ALA A 476 -9.70 -5.27 10.33
C ALA A 476 -9.81 -4.13 11.34
N VAL A 477 -9.89 -4.42 12.65
CA VAL A 477 -10.23 -3.43 13.69
C VAL A 477 -9.28 -3.42 14.89
N ASP A 478 -8.18 -4.17 14.84
CA ASP A 478 -7.16 -4.19 15.92
C ASP A 478 -7.74 -4.54 17.29
N VAL A 479 -8.79 -5.36 17.30
CA VAL A 479 -9.40 -5.85 18.53
C VAL A 479 -8.35 -6.57 19.36
N THR A 480 -8.37 -6.26 20.65
CA THR A 480 -7.73 -7.03 21.71
C THR A 480 -8.83 -7.52 22.64
N TYR A 481 -8.56 -8.56 23.41
CA TYR A 481 -9.56 -9.14 24.30
C TYR A 481 -9.06 -9.08 25.73
N THR A 482 -9.92 -8.65 26.64
CA THR A 482 -9.63 -8.66 28.07
C THR A 482 -10.54 -9.65 28.75
N CYS A 483 -9.98 -10.56 29.53
CA CYS A 483 -10.80 -11.51 30.26
C CYS A 483 -11.65 -10.79 31.33
N PRO A 484 -12.97 -11.01 31.39
CA PRO A 484 -13.84 -10.34 32.36
C PRO A 484 -13.64 -10.86 33.79
N THR A 485 -13.05 -12.04 33.97
CA THR A 485 -12.94 -12.72 35.26
C THR A 485 -11.51 -12.72 35.81
N CYS A 486 -10.50 -12.77 34.94
CA CYS A 486 -9.10 -12.65 35.33
C CYS A 486 -8.71 -11.18 35.17
N GLU A 487 -8.76 -10.41 36.26
CA GLU A 487 -8.31 -9.02 36.24
C GLU A 487 -6.94 -8.92 35.57
N MET A 488 -6.89 -8.14 34.47
CA MET A 488 -5.69 -7.72 33.72
C MET A 488 -5.09 -8.68 32.68
N LYS A 489 -5.65 -9.88 32.41
CA LYS A 489 -5.13 -10.70 31.29
C LYS A 489 -5.69 -10.27 29.94
N LYS A 490 -4.78 -9.86 29.05
CA LYS A 490 -5.07 -9.47 27.66
C LYS A 490 -4.68 -10.57 26.69
N TYR A 491 -5.47 -10.73 25.64
CA TYR A 491 -5.27 -11.68 24.56
C TYR A 491 -5.32 -10.96 23.21
N ASP A 492 -4.47 -11.37 22.28
CA ASP A 492 -4.36 -10.77 20.95
C ASP A 492 -5.38 -11.33 19.95
N SER A 493 -5.99 -12.48 20.25
CA SER A 493 -6.95 -13.13 19.35
C SER A 493 -8.14 -13.72 20.09
N ARG A 494 -9.26 -13.82 19.36
CA ARG A 494 -10.48 -14.48 19.84
C ARG A 494 -10.22 -15.93 20.26
N ALA A 495 -9.40 -16.64 19.47
CA ALA A 495 -8.99 -18.02 19.72
C ALA A 495 -8.32 -18.19 21.09
N GLN A 496 -7.33 -17.34 21.40
CA GLN A 496 -6.61 -17.39 22.67
C GLN A 496 -7.52 -17.14 23.87
N LEU A 497 -8.41 -16.13 23.80
CA LEU A 497 -9.38 -15.90 24.87
C LEU A 497 -10.36 -17.09 25.00
N ARG A 498 -10.82 -17.65 23.88
CA ARG A 498 -11.71 -18.82 23.90
C ARG A 498 -11.06 -20.00 24.60
N GLU A 499 -9.82 -20.31 24.24
CA GLU A 499 -9.05 -21.40 24.86
C GLU A 499 -8.90 -21.18 26.37
N HIS A 500 -8.55 -19.97 26.80
CA HIS A 500 -8.48 -19.60 28.20
C HIS A 500 -9.81 -19.81 28.95
N LEU A 501 -10.92 -19.29 28.41
CA LEU A 501 -12.26 -19.41 29.02
C LEU A 501 -12.74 -20.87 29.10
N GLN A 502 -12.37 -21.70 28.11
CA GLN A 502 -12.77 -23.10 28.05
C GLN A 502 -11.94 -24.02 28.96
N GLN A 503 -10.65 -23.72 29.16
CA GLN A 503 -9.75 -24.49 30.04
C GLN A 503 -10.03 -24.25 31.52
N ALA A 504 -10.62 -23.10 31.90
CA ALA A 504 -11.09 -22.77 33.24
C ALA A 504 -10.05 -22.90 34.38
N THR A 505 -8.76 -23.00 34.06
CA THR A 505 -7.66 -23.21 35.01
C THR A 505 -7.51 -22.07 36.03
N GLU A 506 -7.94 -20.86 35.66
CA GLU A 506 -7.78 -19.64 36.47
C GLU A 506 -9.11 -19.04 36.94
N HIS A 507 -10.26 -19.64 36.59
CA HIS A 507 -11.60 -19.07 36.80
C HIS A 507 -12.33 -19.58 38.05
N ARG A 508 -11.63 -20.07 39.08
CA ARG A 508 -12.23 -20.71 40.28
C ARG A 508 -13.37 -21.69 39.94
N GLY A 509 -13.24 -22.45 38.85
CA GLY A 509 -14.21 -23.47 38.43
C GLY A 509 -15.43 -22.98 37.64
N ASN A 510 -15.58 -21.68 37.36
CA ASN A 510 -16.67 -21.17 36.51
C ASN A 510 -16.35 -21.35 35.02
N ARG A 511 -16.48 -22.57 34.51
CA ARG A 511 -16.39 -22.85 33.08
C ARG A 511 -17.63 -22.28 32.37
N VAL A 512 -17.43 -21.50 31.32
CA VAL A 512 -18.56 -21.06 30.47
C VAL A 512 -19.00 -22.25 29.62
N THR A 513 -20.07 -22.92 30.05
CA THR A 513 -20.68 -24.05 29.31
C THR A 513 -21.82 -23.54 28.43
N GLY A 514 -21.75 -23.80 27.13
CA GLY A 514 -22.74 -23.39 26.13
C GLY A 514 -22.13 -22.48 25.06
N GLU A 515 -22.21 -22.90 23.79
CA GLU A 515 -21.56 -22.22 22.66
C GLU A 515 -22.01 -20.77 22.48
N ARG A 516 -23.32 -20.52 22.59
CA ARG A 516 -23.88 -19.16 22.48
C ARG A 516 -23.42 -18.22 23.59
N LYS A 517 -23.43 -18.70 24.85
CA LYS A 517 -22.99 -17.92 26.02
C LYS A 517 -21.49 -17.61 25.95
N LEU A 518 -20.69 -18.54 25.42
CA LEU A 518 -19.26 -18.34 25.19
C LEU A 518 -19.02 -17.25 24.15
N GLU A 519 -19.73 -17.28 23.02
CA GLU A 519 -19.58 -16.25 21.97
C GLU A 519 -20.09 -14.87 22.42
N GLU A 520 -21.17 -14.80 23.22
CA GLU A 520 -21.61 -13.56 23.88
C GLU A 520 -20.53 -13.00 24.82
N THR A 521 -19.89 -13.86 25.62
CA THR A 521 -18.79 -13.47 26.52
C THR A 521 -17.59 -12.94 25.74
N LEU A 522 -17.20 -13.63 24.65
CA LEU A 522 -16.12 -13.20 23.76
C LEU A 522 -16.44 -11.86 23.08
N ASN A 523 -17.70 -11.64 22.69
CA ASN A 523 -18.16 -10.39 22.09
C ASN A 523 -18.10 -9.22 23.07
N ASN A 524 -18.45 -9.46 24.35
CA ASN A 524 -18.39 -8.44 25.40
C ASN A 524 -16.97 -8.16 25.89
N ALA A 525 -16.04 -9.11 25.69
CA ALA A 525 -14.64 -8.98 26.07
C ALA A 525 -13.78 -8.18 25.07
N ARG A 526 -14.38 -7.69 23.97
CA ARG A 526 -13.67 -6.93 22.92
C ARG A 526 -13.26 -5.56 23.44
N THR A 527 -12.00 -5.22 23.23
CA THR A 527 -11.44 -3.88 23.41
C THR A 527 -10.88 -3.42 22.08
N PHE A 528 -11.51 -2.41 21.49
CA PHE A 528 -11.03 -1.76 20.28
C PHE A 528 -9.90 -0.79 20.64
N SER A 529 -8.85 -0.71 19.83
CA SER A 529 -7.88 0.38 19.95
C SER A 529 -8.55 1.69 19.50
N VAL A 530 -9.23 2.35 20.44
CA VAL A 530 -9.80 3.71 20.45
C VAL A 530 -10.45 4.24 19.14
N ASN A 531 -11.76 4.47 19.21
CA ASN A 531 -12.63 5.34 18.40
C ASN A 531 -12.39 5.51 16.88
N ARG A 532 -12.86 4.52 16.10
CA ARG A 532 -13.41 4.81 14.77
C ARG A 532 -14.72 5.58 14.93
N SER A 533 -14.65 6.91 14.90
CA SER A 533 -15.65 7.86 14.37
C SER A 533 -17.16 7.49 14.33
N GLU A 534 -17.70 6.72 15.26
CA GLU A 534 -19.15 6.52 15.43
C GLU A 534 -19.72 7.47 16.49
N GLU A 535 -18.89 7.99 17.40
CA GLU A 535 -19.34 8.91 18.46
C GLU A 535 -19.26 10.42 18.14
N ARG A 536 -18.73 10.84 16.99
CA ARG A 536 -18.57 12.30 16.66
C ARG A 536 -19.59 12.86 15.67
N ARG A 537 -20.75 12.22 15.52
CA ARG A 537 -21.94 12.83 14.89
C ARG A 537 -23.14 12.64 15.82
N GLY A 538 -23.04 13.22 17.02
CA GLY A 538 -24.18 13.65 17.82
C GLY A 538 -24.38 15.13 17.62
#